data_AF-B2UBG1-F1
#
_entry.id   AF-B2UBG1-F1
#
_cell.length_a   1.000
_cell.length_b   1.000
_cell.length_c   1.000
_cell.angle_alpha   90.00
_cell.angle_beta   90.00
_cell.angle_gamma   90.00
#
_symmetry.space_group_name_H-M   'P 1'
#
loop_
_entity.id
_entity.type
_entity.pdbx_description
1 polymer ?
#
loop_
_entity_poly.entity_id
_entity_poly.type
_entity_poly.pdbx_seq_one_letter_code
_entity_poly.pdbx_strand_id
1 'polypeptide(L)'
;MTESTAFSPMPDDATSASDSTLLGRPDSPCIGICSTLFDEVCQGCGRTQLEVSNWVFMTDEERNAVWTRILAEGTAQGYNADGSRK
;
A
#
# COMPACT_ATOMS: atom_id res chain seq x y z
N MET A 1 -29.46 13.83 33.09
CA MET A 1 -29.19 13.42 31.70
C MET A 1 -27.76 13.84 31.31
N THR A 2 -26.74 13.21 31.89
CA THR A 2 -25.34 13.30 31.42
C THR A 2 -24.58 12.17 32.11
N GLU A 3 -24.62 10.97 31.55
CA GLU A 3 -23.68 9.92 31.92
C GLU A 3 -22.57 9.95 30.88
N SER A 4 -21.45 10.58 31.25
CA SER A 4 -20.20 10.58 30.50
C SER A 4 -19.71 9.14 30.42
N THR A 5 -19.98 8.48 29.29
CA THR A 5 -19.30 7.23 28.96
C THR A 5 -17.82 7.57 28.74
N ALA A 6 -16.97 7.02 29.61
CA ALA A 6 -15.53 7.12 29.48
C ALA A 6 -15.12 6.30 28.25
N PHE A 7 -14.65 6.98 27.20
CA PHE A 7 -13.98 6.34 26.08
C PHE A 7 -12.60 5.90 26.56
N SER A 8 -12.49 4.65 27.05
CA SER A 8 -11.19 4.01 27.29
C SER A 8 -10.40 4.01 25.97
N PRO A 9 -9.18 4.57 25.90
CA PRO A 9 -8.32 4.32 24.77
C PRO A 9 -7.99 2.83 24.76
N MET A 10 -8.36 2.14 23.68
CA MET A 10 -7.84 0.80 23.44
C MET A 10 -6.32 0.90 23.35
N PRO A 11 -5.57 -0.01 23.98
CA PRO A 11 -4.12 -0.05 23.81
C PRO A 11 -3.84 -0.30 22.33
N ASP A 12 -3.10 0.62 21.73
CA ASP A 12 -2.59 0.47 20.37
C ASP A 12 -1.71 -0.80 20.35
N ASP A 13 -2.28 -1.90 19.84
CA ASP A 13 -1.56 -3.12 19.51
C ASP A 13 -0.61 -2.79 18.36
N ALA A 14 0.49 -2.15 18.74
CA ALA A 14 1.58 -1.75 17.89
C ALA A 14 2.41 -2.99 17.56
N THR A 15 1.91 -3.89 16.72
CA THR A 15 2.73 -4.91 16.06
C THR A 15 2.17 -5.24 14.69
N SER A 16 2.18 -4.26 13.77
CA SER A 16 2.29 -4.57 12.32
C SER A 16 2.69 -3.35 11.50
N ALA A 17 3.69 -2.59 11.96
CA ALA A 17 4.27 -1.55 11.13
C ALA A 17 5.74 -1.38 11.47
N SER A 18 6.58 -1.46 10.43
CA SER A 18 7.94 -0.91 10.38
C SER A 18 9.10 -1.86 10.69
N ASP A 19 9.25 -2.93 9.90
CA ASP A 19 10.60 -3.44 9.56
C ASP A 19 10.79 -3.66 8.05
N SER A 20 9.97 -3.04 7.20
CA SER A 20 10.13 -3.15 5.74
C SER A 20 11.24 -2.24 5.17
N THR A 21 11.90 -1.45 6.02
CA THR A 21 12.92 -0.46 5.60
C THR A 21 14.33 -1.07 5.49
N LEU A 22 14.61 -2.23 6.10
CA LEU A 22 15.97 -2.78 6.13
C LEU A 22 16.35 -3.67 4.93
N LEU A 23 15.39 -4.08 4.10
CA LEU A 23 15.62 -5.10 3.07
C LEU A 23 15.42 -4.60 1.62
N GLY A 24 15.40 -3.28 1.41
CA GLY A 24 15.57 -2.70 0.07
C GLY A 24 14.33 -2.61 -0.82
N ARG A 25 13.18 -3.17 -0.41
CA ARG A 25 11.90 -2.97 -1.10
C ARG A 25 10.77 -2.82 -0.09
N PRO A 26 9.92 -1.78 -0.23
CA PRO A 26 8.77 -1.62 0.66
C PRO A 26 7.76 -2.76 0.45
N ASP A 27 7.06 -3.13 1.52
CA ASP A 27 6.05 -4.20 1.48
C ASP A 27 4.96 -3.89 0.45
N SER A 28 4.46 -2.64 0.45
CA SER A 28 3.47 -2.17 -0.51
C SER A 28 4.04 -1.11 -1.48
N PRO A 29 3.56 -1.09 -2.73
CA PRO A 29 3.92 -0.06 -3.70
C PRO A 29 3.17 1.27 -3.45
N CYS A 30 2.47 1.45 -2.33
CA CYS A 30 1.69 2.67 -2.11
C CYS A 30 2.60 3.84 -1.70
N ILE A 31 2.39 5.01 -2.32
CA ILE A 31 3.08 6.27 -1.97
C ILE A 31 2.15 7.30 -1.31
N GLY A 32 0.92 6.91 -0.96
CA GLY A 32 -0.07 7.82 -0.35
C GLY A 32 -0.77 8.77 -1.34
N ILE A 33 -0.53 8.63 -2.64
CA ILE A 33 -1.22 9.38 -3.70
C ILE A 33 -2.02 8.39 -4.54
N CYS A 34 -3.30 8.69 -4.76
CA CYS A 34 -4.18 7.85 -5.56
C CYS A 34 -4.86 8.65 -6.67
N SER A 35 -4.78 8.17 -7.90
CA SER A 35 -5.47 8.74 -9.06
C SER A 35 -6.60 7.85 -9.60
N THR A 36 -6.87 6.70 -8.97
CA THR A 36 -7.88 5.73 -9.45
C THR A 36 -9.32 6.22 -9.38
N LEU A 37 -9.54 7.41 -8.83
CA LEU A 37 -10.82 8.09 -8.93
C LEU A 37 -11.12 8.56 -10.37
N PHE A 38 -10.06 8.79 -11.17
CA PHE A 38 -10.14 9.30 -12.53
C PHE A 38 -9.44 8.38 -13.56
N ASP A 39 -8.53 7.52 -13.12
CA ASP A 39 -7.80 6.56 -13.96
C ASP A 39 -8.15 5.11 -13.58
N GLU A 40 -7.98 4.16 -14.51
CA GLU A 40 -8.12 2.73 -14.20
C GLU A 40 -6.91 2.20 -13.40
N VAL A 41 -5.74 2.79 -13.62
CA VAL A 41 -4.47 2.45 -12.97
C VAL A 41 -3.91 3.70 -12.29
N CYS A 42 -3.61 3.58 -10.99
CA CYS A 42 -3.04 4.65 -10.20
C CYS A 42 -1.70 5.12 -10.77
N GLN A 43 -1.59 6.38 -11.17
CA GLN A 43 -0.34 6.94 -11.69
C GLN A 43 0.77 7.00 -10.63
N GLY A 44 0.42 7.03 -9.34
CA GLY A 44 1.40 7.03 -8.24
C GLY A 44 2.03 5.66 -8.01
N CYS A 45 1.19 4.65 -7.69
CA CYS A 45 1.66 3.31 -7.29
C CYS A 45 1.57 2.24 -8.39
N GLY A 46 0.97 2.53 -9.54
CA GLY A 46 0.79 1.58 -10.65
C GLY A 46 -0.26 0.50 -10.41
N ARG A 47 -1.00 0.52 -9.28
CA ARG A 47 -2.05 -0.45 -8.96
C ARG A 47 -3.43 -0.04 -9.47
N THR A 48 -4.28 -1.01 -9.75
CA THR A 48 -5.72 -0.79 -9.97
C THR A 48 -6.44 -0.55 -8.63
N GLN A 49 -7.64 0.02 -8.67
CA GLN A 49 -8.44 0.25 -7.46
C GLN A 49 -8.68 -1.04 -6.65
N LEU A 50 -8.92 -2.17 -7.34
CA LEU A 50 -9.18 -3.45 -6.70
C LEU A 50 -7.93 -3.98 -5.99
N GLU A 51 -6.76 -3.87 -6.61
CA GLU A 51 -5.48 -4.24 -5.98
C GLU A 51 -5.15 -3.35 -4.77
N VAL A 52 -5.49 -2.05 -4.83
CA VAL A 52 -5.29 -1.13 -3.70
C VAL A 52 -6.18 -1.53 -2.51
N SER A 53 -7.47 -1.73 -2.75
CA SER A 53 -8.44 -2.04 -1.69
C SER A 53 -8.25 -3.43 -1.11
N ASN A 54 -7.85 -4.40 -1.93
CA ASN A 54 -7.73 -5.81 -1.51
C ASN A 54 -6.31 -6.18 -1.02
N TRP A 55 -5.37 -5.23 -0.99
CA TRP A 55 -3.95 -5.50 -0.71
C TRP A 55 -3.71 -6.33 0.56
N VAL A 56 -4.42 -6.02 1.63
CA VAL A 56 -4.28 -6.70 2.94
C VAL A 56 -4.81 -8.13 2.95
N PHE A 57 -5.63 -8.51 1.98
CA PHE A 57 -6.21 -9.85 1.84
C PHE A 57 -5.50 -10.70 0.78
N MET A 58 -4.62 -10.09 -0.02
CA MET A 58 -3.86 -10.79 -1.04
C MET A 58 -2.81 -11.71 -0.41
N THR A 59 -2.50 -12.84 -1.05
CA THR A 59 -1.35 -13.69 -0.67
C THR A 59 -0.02 -13.07 -1.09
N ASP A 60 1.10 -13.59 -0.58
CA ASP A 60 2.43 -13.17 -1.02
C ASP A 60 2.64 -13.38 -2.53
N GLU A 61 2.10 -14.45 -3.10
CA GLU A 61 2.17 -14.72 -4.54
C GLU A 61 1.39 -13.68 -5.34
N GLU A 62 0.19 -13.32 -4.90
CA GLU A 62 -0.63 -12.29 -5.54
C GLU A 62 0.04 -10.91 -5.44
N ARG A 63 0.58 -10.55 -4.27
CA ARG A 63 1.33 -9.31 -4.07
C ARG A 63 2.55 -9.26 -4.98
N ASN A 64 3.28 -10.36 -5.12
CA ASN A 64 4.44 -10.46 -6.02
C ASN A 64 4.05 -10.37 -7.50
N ALA A 65 2.90 -10.92 -7.89
CA ALA A 65 2.39 -10.79 -9.26
C ALA A 65 2.07 -9.32 -9.60
N VAL A 66 1.37 -8.61 -8.70
CA VAL A 66 1.10 -7.16 -8.84
C VAL A 66 2.40 -6.37 -8.96
N TRP A 67 3.36 -6.67 -8.11
CA TRP A 67 4.68 -6.07 -8.12
C TRP A 67 5.44 -6.31 -9.43
N THR A 68 5.40 -7.53 -9.96
CA THR A 68 6.02 -7.88 -11.24
C THR A 68 5.39 -7.07 -12.38
N ARG A 69 4.06 -6.94 -12.38
CA ARG A 69 3.33 -6.12 -13.34
C ARG A 69 3.74 -4.65 -13.29
N ILE A 70 3.74 -4.04 -12.11
CA ILE A 70 4.10 -2.62 -11.92
C ILE A 70 5.50 -2.32 -12.44
N LEU A 71 6.47 -3.19 -12.12
CA LEU A 71 7.86 -3.01 -12.56
C LEU A 71 8.02 -3.24 -14.07
N ALA A 72 7.28 -4.20 -14.65
CA ALA A 72 7.28 -4.45 -16.08
C ALA A 72 6.64 -3.29 -16.87
N GLU A 73 5.58 -2.68 -16.35
CA GLU A 73 4.93 -1.53 -16.98
C GLU A 73 5.76 -0.25 -16.86
N GLY A 74 6.42 -0.02 -15.71
CA GLY A 74 7.26 1.16 -15.49
C GLY A 74 6.53 2.50 -15.55
N THR A 75 5.20 2.50 -15.42
CA THR A 75 4.33 3.68 -15.51
C THR A 75 4.13 4.39 -14.17
N ALA A 76 4.41 3.70 -13.06
CA ALA A 76 4.23 4.24 -11.71
C ALA A 76 5.24 5.36 -11.40
N GLN A 77 4.73 6.55 -11.10
CA GLN A 77 5.55 7.72 -10.78
C GLN A 77 6.38 7.55 -9.49
N GLY A 78 5.95 6.69 -8.56
CA GLY A 78 6.64 6.49 -7.29
C GLY A 78 7.84 5.54 -7.32
N TYR A 79 8.09 4.82 -8.42
CA TYR A 79 9.07 3.73 -8.47
C TYR A 79 9.93 3.76 -9.73
N ASN A 80 11.20 3.43 -9.58
CA ASN A 80 12.09 3.17 -10.69
C ASN A 80 11.85 1.76 -11.26
N ALA A 81 12.39 1.49 -12.45
CA ALA A 81 12.29 0.17 -13.09
C ALA A 81 12.96 -0.96 -12.27
N ASP A 82 13.97 -0.63 -11.45
CA ASP A 82 14.61 -1.55 -10.51
C ASP A 82 13.80 -1.78 -9.22
N GLY A 83 12.66 -1.10 -9.06
CA GLY A 83 11.76 -1.24 -7.92
C GLY A 83 12.15 -0.46 -6.67
N SER A 84 13.25 0.31 -6.72
CA SER A 84 13.53 1.34 -5.73
C SER A 84 12.48 2.46 -5.80
N ARG A 85 12.13 3.00 -4.63
CA ARG A 85 11.27 4.19 -4.53
C ARG A 85 12.04 5.41 -5.05
N LYS A 86 11.37 6.27 -5.82
CA LYS A 86 11.94 7.54 -6.31
C LYS A 86 11.98 8.62 -5.23
#